data_AF-X1HAT6-F1
#
_entry.id   AF-X1HAT6-F1
#
_cell.length_a   1.000
_cell.length_b   1.000
_cell.length_c   1.000
_cell.angle_alpha   90.00
_cell.angle_beta   90.00
_cell.angle_gamma   90.00
#
_symmetry.space_group_name_H-M   'P 1'
#
loop_
_entity.id
_entity.type
_entity.pdbx_description
1 polymer ?
#
loop_
_entity_poly.entity_id
_entity_poly.type
_entity_poly.pdbx_seq_one_letter_code
_entity_poly.pdbx_strand_id
1 'polypeptide(L)'
;SRSLSNWGLYKPQVPLSKEGVADFRVKLQAVPELFAQAKVNLTEAAGDLATVAIRVKEKDIQLLNSFAVQFAEHHPELVPYVEQTVAATEDYRDWLIAKKGKMTAPAGVGKENYNWWMKNVHLIPNTWDEIQTMIQSEYNRAMAFLKLEEHKNRDLPDFKLTSSEEENLQKQKETAAKIMEFLREKEIITVPEDLPPLPPEQYPRTWGISAYLRPNYRGYFEQTNDREPMTNVLHVIFGHYYVGGRKTWYQEGDTRPIRSEIRLFDMHEARSEALAFG
;
A
#
# COMPACT_ATOMS: atom_id res chain seq x y z
N SER A 1 2.44 5.01 -2.37
CA SER A 1 1.24 5.68 -1.82
C SER A 1 0.07 5.32 -2.71
N ARG A 2 -1.09 4.93 -2.15
CA ARG A 2 -2.34 4.76 -2.92
C ARG A 2 -2.97 6.11 -3.30
N SER A 3 -2.40 7.24 -2.88
CA SER A 3 -2.81 8.56 -3.36
C SER A 3 -2.26 8.84 -4.76
N LEU A 4 -3.12 9.33 -5.67
CA LEU A 4 -2.69 9.93 -6.96
C LEU A 4 -1.93 11.26 -6.77
N SER A 5 -1.81 11.76 -5.54
CA SER A 5 -1.07 12.99 -5.30
C SER A 5 0.42 12.77 -5.53
N ASN A 6 0.94 13.35 -6.61
CA ASN A 6 2.37 13.58 -6.82
C ASN A 6 2.97 14.61 -5.84
N TRP A 7 2.19 15.06 -4.85
CA TRP A 7 2.58 16.03 -3.82
C TRP A 7 3.77 15.58 -2.96
N GLY A 8 3.91 14.26 -2.72
CA GLY A 8 5.02 13.74 -1.93
C GLY A 8 6.36 13.78 -2.68
N LEU A 9 7.45 13.87 -1.91
CA LEU A 9 8.80 13.61 -2.43
C LEU A 9 8.99 12.10 -2.56
N TYR A 10 9.07 11.62 -3.80
CA TYR A 10 9.38 10.22 -4.13
C TYR A 10 10.71 10.15 -4.85
N LYS A 11 11.34 8.97 -4.84
CA LYS A 11 12.59 8.74 -5.56
C LYS A 11 12.38 9.05 -7.06
N PRO A 12 13.05 10.08 -7.61
CA PRO A 12 12.89 10.42 -9.02
C PRO A 12 13.66 9.45 -9.90
N GLN A 13 13.24 9.35 -11.16
CA GLN A 13 14.10 8.87 -12.23
C GLN A 13 14.96 10.04 -12.69
N VAL A 14 16.28 9.88 -12.67
CA VAL A 14 17.24 10.91 -13.10
C VAL A 14 17.81 10.55 -14.49
N PRO A 15 18.11 11.54 -15.35
CA PRO A 15 17.96 12.98 -15.13
C PRO A 15 16.50 13.47 -15.21
N LEU A 16 16.16 14.46 -14.40
CA LEU A 16 14.88 15.17 -14.43
C LEU A 16 14.73 16.04 -15.70
N SER A 17 13.49 16.22 -16.18
CA SER A 17 13.17 17.26 -17.15
C SER A 17 13.28 18.66 -16.52
N LYS A 18 13.28 19.73 -17.33
CA LYS A 18 13.31 21.11 -16.82
C LYS A 18 12.12 21.42 -15.90
N GLU A 19 10.93 20.98 -16.31
CA GLU A 19 9.71 21.09 -15.50
C GLU A 19 9.83 20.26 -14.22
N GLY A 20 10.44 19.07 -14.31
CA GLY A 20 10.73 18.21 -13.16
C GLY A 20 11.67 18.87 -12.15
N VAL A 21 12.73 19.54 -12.60
CA VAL A 21 13.64 20.30 -11.72
C VAL A 21 12.90 21.43 -11.00
N ALA A 22 12.06 22.18 -11.72
CA ALA A 22 11.27 23.27 -11.14
C ALA A 22 10.27 22.75 -10.09
N ASP A 23 9.51 21.70 -10.41
CA ASP A 23 8.55 21.06 -9.52
C ASP A 23 9.24 20.48 -8.26
N PHE A 24 10.35 19.77 -8.43
CA PHE A 24 11.07 19.18 -7.30
C PHE A 24 11.64 20.25 -6.37
N ARG A 25 12.14 21.36 -6.92
CA ARG A 25 12.61 22.51 -6.13
C ARG A 25 11.50 23.09 -5.27
N VAL A 26 10.31 23.33 -5.85
CA VAL A 26 9.15 23.85 -5.11
C VAL A 26 8.78 22.92 -3.95
N LYS A 27 8.76 21.60 -4.19
CA LYS A 27 8.46 20.61 -3.15
C LYS A 27 9.48 20.61 -2.01
N LEU A 28 10.77 20.68 -2.32
CA LEU A 28 11.84 20.77 -1.31
C LEU A 28 11.70 22.04 -0.47
N GLN A 29 11.45 23.18 -1.12
CA GLN A 29 11.30 24.47 -0.44
C GLN A 29 10.06 24.54 0.48
N ALA A 30 9.00 23.77 0.20
CA ALA A 30 7.81 23.74 1.04
C ALA A 30 8.03 23.00 2.37
N VAL A 31 8.97 22.06 2.45
CA VAL A 31 9.13 21.17 3.61
C VAL A 31 9.43 21.92 4.93
N PRO A 32 10.37 22.87 4.99
CA PRO A 32 10.64 23.62 6.22
C PRO A 32 9.41 24.37 6.75
N GLU A 33 8.65 25.00 5.86
CA GLU A 33 7.43 25.74 6.23
C GLU A 33 6.33 24.79 6.74
N LEU A 34 6.17 23.63 6.09
CA LEU A 34 5.24 22.59 6.53
C LEU A 34 5.59 22.07 7.93
N PHE A 35 6.89 21.87 8.22
CA PHE A 35 7.30 21.45 9.57
C PHE A 35 7.16 22.55 10.61
N ALA A 36 7.43 23.81 10.26
CA ALA A 36 7.16 24.93 11.15
C ALA A 36 5.67 24.99 11.52
N GLN A 37 4.78 24.84 10.53
CA GLN A 37 3.34 24.77 10.74
C GLN A 37 2.94 23.53 11.56
N ALA A 38 3.53 22.37 11.29
CA ALA A 38 3.25 21.14 12.03
C ALA A 38 3.56 21.28 13.53
N LYS A 39 4.68 21.93 13.89
CA LYS A 39 5.04 22.19 15.30
C LYS A 39 4.00 23.06 16.03
N VAL A 40 3.31 23.95 15.31
CA VAL A 40 2.24 24.81 15.86
C VAL A 40 0.92 24.05 15.97
N ASN A 41 0.56 23.28 14.94
CA ASN A 41 -0.72 22.59 14.88
C ASN A 41 -0.81 21.35 15.77
N LEU A 42 0.34 20.81 16.20
CA LEU A 42 0.40 19.59 17.00
C LEU A 42 0.14 19.87 18.49
N THR A 43 -1.12 20.17 18.81
CA THR A 43 -1.59 20.60 20.14
C THR A 43 -2.12 19.45 21.01
N GLU A 44 -2.78 18.45 20.41
CA GLU A 44 -3.37 17.29 21.10
C GLU A 44 -2.67 15.98 20.67
N ALA A 45 -1.34 15.96 20.70
CA ALA A 45 -0.58 14.82 20.20
C ALA A 45 -0.52 13.62 21.15
N ALA A 46 -0.55 12.44 20.56
CA ALA A 46 -0.29 11.16 21.20
C ALA A 46 1.18 10.74 21.02
N GLY A 47 1.84 10.37 22.11
CA GLY A 47 3.24 9.94 22.12
C GLY A 47 3.52 8.70 21.26
N ASP A 48 2.55 7.80 21.12
CA ASP A 48 2.65 6.62 20.26
C ASP A 48 2.75 7.01 18.78
N LEU A 49 1.90 7.96 18.34
CA LEU A 49 1.94 8.48 16.97
C LEU A 49 3.22 9.27 16.71
N ALA A 50 3.73 9.99 17.71
CA ALA A 50 5.03 10.65 17.62
C ALA A 50 6.18 9.64 17.48
N THR A 51 6.11 8.49 18.15
CA THR A 51 7.10 7.39 17.98
C THR A 51 7.12 6.90 16.53
N VAL A 52 5.94 6.70 15.92
CA VAL A 52 5.83 6.33 14.50
C VAL A 52 6.39 7.43 13.60
N ALA A 53 6.01 8.70 13.86
CA ALA A 53 6.45 9.84 13.07
C ALA A 53 7.98 9.99 13.08
N ILE A 54 8.64 9.86 14.24
CA ILE A 54 10.11 9.90 14.36
C ILE A 54 10.76 8.86 13.43
N ARG A 55 10.29 7.61 13.48
CA ARG A 55 10.81 6.53 12.63
C ARG A 55 10.59 6.80 11.15
N VAL A 56 9.49 7.45 10.78
CA VAL A 56 9.24 7.89 9.41
C VAL A 56 10.23 8.99 9.01
N LYS A 57 10.48 9.99 9.86
CA LYS A 57 11.45 11.05 9.60
C LYS A 57 12.87 10.51 9.41
N GLU A 58 13.29 9.49 10.17
CA GLU A 58 14.58 8.82 9.95
C GLU A 58 14.71 8.21 8.54
N LYS A 59 13.64 7.58 8.05
CA LYS A 59 13.61 7.06 6.67
C LYS A 59 13.59 8.17 5.63
N ASP A 60 12.86 9.25 5.89
CA ASP A 60 12.80 10.39 4.98
C ASP A 60 14.16 11.07 4.85
N ILE A 61 14.93 11.18 5.95
CA ILE A 61 16.31 11.68 5.91
C ILE A 61 17.20 10.79 5.04
N GLN A 62 17.11 9.46 5.20
CA GLN A 62 17.85 8.53 4.34
C GLN A 62 17.48 8.70 2.86
N LEU A 63 16.19 8.86 2.56
CA LEU A 63 15.71 9.10 1.20
C LEU A 63 16.25 10.42 0.63
N LEU A 64 16.16 11.51 1.40
CA LEU A 64 16.66 12.83 1.00
C LEU A 64 18.17 12.82 0.76
N ASN A 65 18.95 12.17 1.62
CA ASN A 65 20.38 12.00 1.41
C ASN A 65 20.69 11.24 0.11
N SER A 66 19.86 10.27 -0.27
CA SER A 66 19.99 9.60 -1.57
C SER A 66 19.72 10.53 -2.77
N PHE A 67 18.93 11.59 -2.59
CA PHE A 67 18.70 12.60 -3.62
C PHE A 67 19.92 13.51 -3.77
N ALA A 68 20.55 13.92 -2.67
CA ALA A 68 21.76 14.73 -2.72
C ALA A 68 22.85 14.07 -3.57
N VAL A 69 23.05 12.75 -3.40
CA VAL A 69 24.02 11.96 -4.19
C VAL A 69 23.63 11.95 -5.68
N GLN A 70 22.38 11.63 -6.02
CA GLN A 70 21.93 11.55 -7.42
C GLN A 70 21.93 12.92 -8.12
N PHE A 71 21.57 13.98 -7.41
CA PHE A 71 21.52 15.33 -7.96
C PHE A 71 22.90 15.96 -8.06
N ALA A 72 23.88 15.59 -7.23
CA ALA A 72 25.25 16.08 -7.41
C ALA A 72 25.81 15.78 -8.81
N GLU A 73 25.41 14.66 -9.42
CA GLU A 73 25.85 14.26 -10.76
C GLU A 73 25.05 14.95 -11.87
N HIS A 74 23.72 15.08 -11.71
CA HIS A 74 22.84 15.46 -12.82
C HIS A 74 22.14 16.82 -12.66
N HIS A 75 21.96 17.31 -11.43
CA HIS A 75 21.19 18.52 -11.07
C HIS A 75 21.81 19.23 -9.85
N PRO A 76 23.10 19.64 -9.90
CA PRO A 76 23.80 20.19 -8.73
C PRO A 76 23.12 21.43 -8.14
N GLU A 77 22.31 22.15 -8.92
CA GLU A 77 21.50 23.27 -8.46
C GLU A 77 20.39 22.89 -7.46
N LEU A 78 20.02 21.61 -7.38
CA LEU A 78 19.03 21.11 -6.42
C LEU A 78 19.66 20.72 -5.07
N VAL A 79 20.97 20.48 -5.02
CA VAL A 79 21.67 19.98 -3.82
C VAL A 79 21.47 20.89 -2.60
N PRO A 80 21.62 22.23 -2.68
CA PRO A 80 21.41 23.10 -1.52
C PRO A 80 19.98 23.02 -0.95
N TYR A 81 18.97 22.83 -1.82
CA TYR A 81 17.58 22.68 -1.38
C TYR A 81 17.34 21.32 -0.71
N VAL A 82 18.03 20.27 -1.16
CA VAL A 82 17.99 18.95 -0.50
C VAL A 82 18.62 19.05 0.89
N GLU A 83 19.80 19.67 1.02
CA GLU A 83 20.48 19.86 2.31
C GLU A 83 19.61 20.65 3.31
N GLN A 84 18.97 21.73 2.85
CA GLN A 84 18.01 22.49 3.66
C GLN A 84 16.83 21.62 4.11
N THR A 85 16.32 20.76 3.21
CA THR A 85 15.21 19.85 3.51
C THR A 85 15.61 18.77 4.52
N VAL A 86 16.83 18.24 4.41
CA VAL A 86 17.40 17.29 5.39
C VAL A 86 17.46 17.95 6.76
N ALA A 87 18.07 19.12 6.86
CA ALA A 87 18.20 19.86 8.12
C ALA A 87 16.83 20.16 8.76
N ALA A 88 15.84 20.58 7.98
CA ALA A 88 14.48 20.81 8.48
C ALA A 88 13.81 19.51 8.96
N THR A 89 14.06 18.39 8.27
CA THR A 89 13.53 17.07 8.66
C THR A 89 14.16 16.57 9.95
N GLU A 90 15.46 16.77 10.13
CA GLU A 90 16.20 16.48 11.36
C GLU A 90 15.71 17.32 12.53
N ASP A 91 15.58 18.64 12.35
CA ASP A 91 15.06 19.55 13.35
C ASP A 91 13.62 19.18 13.79
N TYR A 92 12.75 18.80 12.84
CA TYR A 92 11.40 18.34 13.19
C TYR A 92 11.42 17.00 13.94
N ARG A 93 12.24 16.04 13.52
CA ARG A 93 12.44 14.76 14.23
C ARG A 93 12.92 15.00 15.65
N ASP A 94 13.92 15.86 15.84
CA ASP A 94 14.53 16.12 17.14
C ASP A 94 13.56 16.87 18.06
N TRP A 95 12.77 17.79 17.50
CA TRP A 95 11.66 18.40 18.20
C TRP A 95 10.62 17.37 18.66
N LEU A 96 10.25 16.40 17.80
CA LEU A 96 9.35 15.31 18.18
C LEU A 96 9.94 14.48 19.32
N ILE A 97 11.23 14.11 19.24
CA ILE A 97 11.93 13.37 20.31
C ILE A 97 11.85 14.13 21.63
N ALA A 98 12.17 15.43 21.62
CA ALA A 98 12.16 16.28 22.81
C ALA A 98 10.76 16.49 23.40
N LYS A 99 9.72 16.54 22.55
CA LYS A 99 8.34 16.82 22.98
C LYS A 99 7.52 15.56 23.27
N LYS A 100 7.92 14.39 22.76
CA LYS A 100 7.16 13.13 22.86
C LYS A 100 6.72 12.80 24.29
N GLY A 101 7.59 13.00 25.27
CA GLY A 101 7.27 12.73 26.69
C GLY A 101 6.13 13.60 27.25
N LYS A 102 5.77 14.70 26.59
CA LYS A 102 4.66 15.60 26.95
C LYS A 102 3.39 15.34 26.12
N MET A 103 3.47 14.50 25.10
CA MET A 103 2.36 14.16 24.20
C MET A 103 1.52 13.03 24.83
N THR A 104 0.55 13.42 25.65
CA THR A 104 -0.21 12.51 26.54
C THR A 104 -1.61 12.20 26.04
N ALA A 105 -2.03 12.74 24.89
CA ALA A 105 -3.33 12.42 24.31
C ALA A 105 -3.40 10.94 23.91
N PRO A 106 -4.58 10.30 23.95
CA PRO A 106 -4.75 8.94 23.49
C PRO A 106 -4.54 8.85 21.97
N ALA A 107 -3.87 7.79 21.51
CA ALA A 107 -3.71 7.54 20.07
C ALA A 107 -5.04 7.12 19.40
N GLY A 108 -5.93 6.48 20.16
CA GLY A 108 -7.24 6.05 19.67
C GLY A 108 -8.26 7.19 19.67
N VAL A 109 -9.11 7.22 18.66
CA VAL A 109 -10.17 8.25 18.52
C VAL A 109 -11.40 7.98 19.42
N GLY A 110 -11.48 6.82 20.07
CA GLY A 110 -12.63 6.40 20.88
C GLY A 110 -13.77 5.81 20.04
N LYS A 111 -14.62 4.98 20.67
CA LYS A 111 -15.69 4.24 19.97
C LYS A 111 -16.70 5.16 19.29
N GLU A 112 -17.08 6.27 19.91
CA GLU A 112 -18.07 7.20 19.36
C GLU A 112 -17.58 7.83 18.05
N ASN A 113 -16.36 8.37 18.05
CA ASN A 113 -15.76 8.93 16.83
C ASN A 113 -15.49 7.86 15.78
N TYR A 114 -15.07 6.67 16.20
CA TYR A 114 -14.89 5.54 15.29
C TYR A 114 -16.21 5.16 14.61
N ASN A 115 -17.30 5.02 15.37
CA ASN A 115 -18.64 4.73 14.84
C ASN A 115 -19.12 5.82 13.88
N TRP A 116 -18.91 7.10 14.24
CA TRP A 116 -19.23 8.22 13.37
C TRP A 116 -18.43 8.16 12.07
N TRP A 117 -17.12 7.87 12.14
CA TRP A 117 -16.24 7.77 10.99
C TRP A 117 -16.61 6.60 10.06
N MET A 118 -16.85 5.42 10.63
CA MET A 118 -17.30 4.25 9.86
C MET A 118 -18.60 4.53 9.12
N LYS A 119 -19.58 5.16 9.78
CA LYS A 119 -20.88 5.46 9.19
C LYS A 119 -20.84 6.59 8.15
N ASN A 120 -20.14 7.68 8.44
CA ASN A 120 -20.24 8.92 7.65
C ASN A 120 -19.11 9.07 6.62
N VAL A 121 -17.97 8.41 6.82
CA VAL A 121 -16.84 8.44 5.89
C VAL A 121 -16.73 7.14 5.10
N HIS A 122 -16.71 5.99 5.80
CA HIS A 122 -16.62 4.69 5.13
C HIS A 122 -17.97 4.11 4.67
N LEU A 123 -19.08 4.74 5.07
CA LEU A 123 -20.44 4.28 4.76
C LEU A 123 -20.73 2.84 5.22
N ILE A 124 -20.04 2.38 6.26
CA ILE A 124 -20.25 1.09 6.91
C ILE A 124 -21.19 1.31 8.09
N PRO A 125 -22.38 0.68 8.12
CA PRO A 125 -23.41 0.99 9.10
C PRO A 125 -23.13 0.40 10.48
N ASN A 126 -22.17 -0.53 10.57
CA ASN A 126 -21.87 -1.25 11.80
C ASN A 126 -21.06 -0.39 12.78
N THR A 127 -21.42 -0.52 14.04
CA THR A 127 -20.67 0.01 15.18
C THR A 127 -19.41 -0.81 15.44
N TRP A 128 -18.49 -0.25 16.22
CA TRP A 128 -17.27 -0.90 16.67
C TRP A 128 -17.55 -2.24 17.34
N ASP A 129 -18.57 -2.34 18.21
CA ASP A 129 -18.89 -3.56 18.94
C ASP A 129 -19.43 -4.66 18.01
N GLU A 130 -20.22 -4.28 17.01
CA GLU A 130 -20.69 -5.20 15.96
C GLU A 130 -19.54 -5.67 15.08
N ILE A 131 -18.67 -4.75 14.65
CA ILE A 131 -17.48 -5.08 13.85
C ILE A 131 -16.58 -6.04 14.63
N GLN A 132 -16.32 -5.76 15.92
CA GLN A 132 -15.49 -6.63 16.75
C GLN A 132 -16.08 -8.03 16.91
N THR A 133 -17.40 -8.12 17.06
CA THR A 133 -18.12 -9.41 17.11
C THR A 133 -17.97 -10.18 15.80
N MET A 134 -18.17 -9.51 14.66
CA MET A 134 -17.99 -10.11 13.34
C MET A 134 -16.55 -10.58 13.11
N ILE A 135 -15.55 -9.75 13.44
CA ILE A 135 -14.13 -10.10 13.33
C ILE A 135 -13.81 -11.34 14.14
N GLN A 136 -14.27 -11.42 15.40
CA GLN A 136 -14.00 -12.58 16.24
C GLN A 136 -14.66 -13.85 15.70
N SER A 137 -15.89 -13.74 15.20
CA SER A 137 -16.61 -14.86 14.57
C SER A 137 -15.87 -15.36 13.34
N GLU A 138 -15.48 -14.45 12.45
CA GLU A 138 -14.77 -14.78 11.21
C GLU A 138 -13.36 -15.32 11.45
N TYR A 139 -12.66 -14.80 12.47
CA TYR A 139 -11.38 -15.36 12.91
C TYR A 139 -11.54 -16.81 13.39
N ASN A 140 -12.52 -17.07 14.26
CA ASN A 140 -12.78 -18.43 14.75
C ASN A 140 -13.13 -19.38 13.60
N ARG A 141 -13.94 -18.92 12.65
CA ARG A 141 -14.32 -19.69 11.46
C ARG A 141 -13.12 -19.99 10.56
N ALA A 142 -12.29 -18.99 10.27
CA ALA A 142 -11.09 -19.16 9.45
C ALA A 142 -10.09 -20.12 10.11
N MET A 143 -9.87 -20.01 11.43
CA MET A 143 -9.01 -20.92 12.16
C MET A 143 -9.54 -22.36 12.17
N ALA A 144 -10.85 -22.54 12.32
CA ALA A 144 -11.46 -23.87 12.27
C ALA A 144 -11.29 -24.51 10.88
N PHE A 145 -11.58 -23.76 9.80
CA PHE A 145 -11.42 -24.27 8.43
C PHE A 145 -9.95 -24.55 8.09
N LEU A 146 -9.01 -23.72 8.55
CA LEU A 146 -7.59 -24.00 8.42
C LEU A 146 -7.22 -25.34 9.06
N LYS A 147 -7.64 -25.59 10.31
CA LYS A 147 -7.32 -26.85 11.02
C LYS A 147 -7.96 -28.07 10.36
N LEU A 148 -9.16 -27.92 9.82
CA LEU A 148 -9.82 -29.00 9.06
C LEU A 148 -9.08 -29.31 7.76
N GLU A 149 -8.70 -28.30 6.99
CA GLU A 149 -7.94 -28.50 5.74
C GLU A 149 -6.52 -29.01 6.01
N GLU A 150 -5.83 -28.54 7.06
CA GLU A 150 -4.54 -29.10 7.49
C GLU A 150 -4.68 -30.60 7.83
N HIS A 151 -5.71 -30.98 8.60
CA HIS A 151 -5.92 -32.38 8.94
C HIS A 151 -6.25 -33.23 7.72
N LYS A 152 -7.13 -32.74 6.85
CA LYS A 152 -7.55 -33.43 5.61
C LYS A 152 -6.37 -33.63 4.64
N ASN A 153 -5.48 -32.65 4.55
CA ASN A 153 -4.36 -32.65 3.60
C ASN A 153 -3.02 -33.07 4.21
N ARG A 154 -3.00 -33.56 5.47
CA ARG A 154 -1.77 -33.88 6.23
C ARG A 154 -0.82 -34.89 5.57
N ASP A 155 -1.36 -35.73 4.68
CA ASP A 155 -0.60 -36.78 3.99
C ASP A 155 -0.10 -36.33 2.60
N LEU A 156 -0.41 -35.09 2.19
CA LEU A 156 0.08 -34.48 0.95
C LEU A 156 1.43 -33.77 1.18
N PRO A 157 2.30 -33.69 0.16
CA PRO A 157 3.53 -32.93 0.25
C PRO A 157 3.25 -31.42 0.35
N ASP A 158 4.06 -30.71 1.14
CA ASP A 158 4.02 -29.25 1.24
C ASP A 158 4.29 -28.57 -0.12
N PHE A 159 3.59 -27.46 -0.36
CA PHE A 159 3.94 -26.56 -1.44
C PHE A 159 5.34 -25.98 -1.27
N LYS A 160 6.12 -25.98 -2.36
CA LYS A 160 7.49 -25.47 -2.37
C LYS A 160 7.52 -23.99 -2.70
N LEU A 161 8.44 -23.28 -2.04
CA LEU A 161 8.79 -21.91 -2.38
C LEU A 161 9.46 -21.87 -3.75
N THR A 162 9.12 -20.86 -4.53
CA THR A 162 9.86 -20.52 -5.75
C THR A 162 11.31 -20.17 -5.40
N SER A 163 12.25 -20.72 -6.16
CA SER A 163 13.70 -20.61 -5.94
C SER A 163 14.37 -19.54 -6.81
N SER A 164 13.69 -19.02 -7.82
CA SER A 164 14.18 -17.96 -8.70
C SER A 164 13.07 -16.98 -9.09
N GLU A 165 13.48 -15.83 -9.63
CA GLU A 165 12.56 -14.85 -10.22
C GLU A 165 11.77 -15.42 -11.39
N GLU A 166 12.46 -16.14 -12.29
CA GLU A 166 11.85 -16.79 -13.45
C GLU A 166 10.77 -17.80 -13.03
N GLU A 167 11.07 -18.65 -12.04
CA GLU A 167 10.12 -19.62 -11.50
C GLU A 167 8.90 -18.91 -10.88
N ASN A 168 9.13 -17.85 -10.09
CA ASN A 168 8.06 -17.08 -9.49
C ASN A 168 7.17 -16.40 -10.54
N LEU A 169 7.77 -15.78 -11.55
CA LEU A 169 7.05 -15.11 -12.62
C LEU A 169 6.20 -16.10 -13.43
N GLN A 170 6.79 -17.24 -13.79
CA GLN A 170 6.11 -18.28 -14.56
C GLN A 170 4.92 -18.85 -13.78
N LYS A 171 5.12 -19.20 -12.51
CA LYS A 171 4.05 -19.74 -11.65
C LYS A 171 2.87 -18.78 -11.50
N GLN A 172 3.13 -17.48 -11.39
CA GLN A 172 2.08 -16.47 -11.29
C GLN A 172 1.35 -16.25 -12.61
N LYS A 173 2.08 -16.25 -13.73
CA LYS A 173 1.50 -16.19 -15.07
C LYS A 173 0.54 -17.36 -15.32
N GLU A 174 0.97 -18.58 -15.02
CA GLU A 174 0.15 -19.80 -15.17
C GLU A 174 -1.09 -19.75 -14.27
N THR A 175 -0.91 -19.29 -13.03
CA THR A 175 -2.02 -19.16 -12.08
C THR A 175 -3.05 -18.12 -12.54
N ALA A 176 -2.60 -16.97 -13.02
CA ALA A 176 -3.48 -15.93 -13.56
C ALA A 176 -4.26 -16.44 -14.79
N ALA A 177 -3.58 -17.11 -15.72
CA ALA A 177 -4.22 -17.70 -16.90
C ALA A 177 -5.29 -18.73 -16.50
N LYS A 178 -4.95 -19.64 -15.58
CA LYS A 178 -5.87 -20.67 -15.07
C LYS A 178 -7.10 -20.08 -14.38
N ILE A 179 -6.93 -19.04 -13.57
CA ILE A 179 -8.05 -18.36 -12.91
C ILE A 179 -8.95 -17.69 -13.94
N MET A 180 -8.38 -16.96 -14.90
CA MET A 180 -9.16 -16.25 -15.92
C MET A 180 -9.93 -17.21 -16.83
N GLU A 181 -9.33 -18.35 -17.18
CA GLU A 181 -10.01 -19.45 -17.87
C GLU A 181 -11.18 -19.99 -17.04
N PHE A 182 -10.93 -20.35 -15.76
CA PHE A 182 -11.97 -20.84 -14.86
C PHE A 182 -13.13 -19.86 -14.70
N LEU A 183 -12.85 -18.56 -14.52
CA LEU A 183 -13.88 -17.53 -14.38
C LEU A 183 -14.77 -17.41 -15.62
N ARG A 184 -14.18 -17.55 -16.82
CA ARG A 184 -14.92 -17.57 -18.10
C ARG A 184 -15.74 -18.85 -18.27
N GLU A 185 -15.11 -20.00 -18.13
CA GLU A 185 -15.76 -21.31 -18.37
C GLU A 185 -16.89 -21.60 -17.40
N LYS A 186 -16.77 -21.12 -16.15
CA LYS A 186 -17.80 -21.29 -15.12
C LYS A 186 -18.79 -20.13 -15.06
N GLU A 187 -18.69 -19.17 -15.98
CA GLU A 187 -19.58 -18.02 -16.09
C GLU A 187 -19.73 -17.27 -14.74
N ILE A 188 -18.65 -17.19 -13.95
CA ILE A 188 -18.67 -16.53 -12.63
C ILE A 188 -18.79 -15.02 -12.79
N ILE A 189 -18.10 -14.47 -13.79
CA ILE A 189 -18.17 -13.07 -14.20
C ILE A 189 -18.04 -12.96 -15.72
N THR A 190 -18.54 -11.87 -16.29
CA THR A 190 -18.28 -11.52 -17.69
C THR A 190 -16.86 -10.97 -17.82
N VAL A 191 -15.98 -11.71 -18.50
CA VAL A 191 -14.64 -11.26 -18.86
C VAL A 191 -14.64 -10.86 -20.34
N PRO A 192 -14.30 -9.60 -20.70
CA PRO A 192 -14.20 -9.17 -22.10
C PRO A 192 -13.22 -10.05 -22.89
N GLU A 193 -13.56 -10.34 -24.15
CA GLU A 193 -12.70 -11.14 -25.04
C GLU A 193 -11.38 -10.43 -25.36
N ASP A 194 -11.39 -9.09 -25.35
CA ASP A 194 -10.25 -8.22 -25.62
C ASP A 194 -9.48 -7.80 -24.37
N LEU A 195 -9.90 -8.25 -23.18
CA LEU A 195 -9.13 -8.02 -21.96
C LEU A 195 -7.77 -8.73 -22.09
N PRO A 196 -6.63 -8.00 -21.99
CA PRO A 196 -5.32 -8.65 -22.08
C PRO A 196 -5.12 -9.68 -20.96
N PRO A 197 -4.02 -10.44 -20.98
CA PRO A 197 -3.59 -11.16 -19.79
C PRO A 197 -3.26 -10.19 -18.65
N LEU A 198 -3.41 -10.63 -17.39
CA LEU A 198 -2.95 -9.87 -16.23
C LEU A 198 -1.46 -9.49 -16.43
N PRO A 199 -1.09 -8.19 -16.38
CA PRO A 199 0.27 -7.78 -16.64
C PRO A 199 1.25 -8.30 -15.59
N PRO A 200 2.47 -8.74 -15.97
CA PRO A 200 3.50 -9.21 -15.04
C PRO A 200 3.80 -8.25 -13.88
N GLU A 201 3.82 -6.96 -14.17
CA GLU A 201 4.03 -5.91 -13.19
C GLU A 201 2.84 -5.73 -12.24
N GLN A 202 1.75 -6.48 -12.38
CA GLN A 202 0.61 -6.52 -11.46
C GLN A 202 0.50 -7.85 -10.73
N TYR A 203 1.34 -8.84 -11.04
CA TYR A 203 1.37 -10.08 -10.28
C TYR A 203 1.69 -9.79 -8.82
N PRO A 204 1.03 -10.46 -7.87
CA PRO A 204 1.42 -10.33 -6.48
C PRO A 204 2.92 -10.62 -6.33
N ARG A 205 3.62 -9.94 -5.41
CA ARG A 205 5.06 -10.17 -5.18
C ARG A 205 6.03 -9.82 -6.31
N THR A 206 5.59 -9.19 -7.42
CA THR A 206 6.49 -8.31 -8.19
C THR A 206 6.62 -6.92 -7.52
N TRP A 207 5.70 -6.58 -6.60
CA TRP A 207 5.68 -5.33 -5.81
C TRP A 207 6.26 -5.51 -4.39
N GLY A 208 6.32 -6.77 -3.94
CA GLY A 208 6.88 -7.17 -2.65
C GLY A 208 8.26 -7.79 -2.84
N ILE A 209 8.86 -8.27 -1.76
CA ILE A 209 10.14 -8.97 -1.85
C ILE A 209 9.84 -10.47 -1.71
N SER A 210 10.13 -11.23 -2.76
CA SER A 210 9.88 -12.67 -2.84
C SER A 210 10.87 -13.49 -2.01
N ALA A 211 10.51 -14.74 -1.68
CA ALA A 211 11.34 -15.64 -0.88
C ALA A 211 12.73 -15.87 -1.48
N TYR A 212 12.86 -15.91 -2.82
CA TYR A 212 14.15 -16.08 -3.49
C TYR A 212 15.13 -14.90 -3.26
N LEU A 213 14.62 -13.71 -2.91
CA LEU A 213 15.44 -12.55 -2.54
C LEU A 213 15.82 -12.53 -1.05
N ARG A 214 15.15 -13.35 -0.22
CA ARG A 214 15.34 -13.41 1.24
C ARG A 214 15.20 -14.84 1.77
N PRO A 215 16.09 -15.76 1.40
CA PRO A 215 15.95 -17.18 1.76
C PRO A 215 15.86 -17.45 3.27
N ASN A 216 16.42 -16.55 4.09
CA ASN A 216 16.49 -16.67 5.55
C ASN A 216 15.39 -15.89 6.29
N TYR A 217 14.44 -15.26 5.58
CA TYR A 217 13.32 -14.54 6.19
C TYR A 217 12.01 -14.93 5.51
N ARG A 218 11.06 -15.46 6.28
CA ARG A 218 9.75 -15.91 5.77
C ARG A 218 8.65 -15.21 6.55
N GLY A 219 8.05 -14.19 5.94
CA GLY A 219 6.84 -13.55 6.43
C GLY A 219 5.58 -14.27 5.94
N TYR A 220 4.43 -13.63 6.15
CA TYR A 220 3.12 -14.16 5.74
C TYR A 220 3.05 -14.46 4.24
N PHE A 221 3.50 -13.54 3.40
CA PHE A 221 3.39 -13.68 1.95
C PHE A 221 4.34 -14.75 1.39
N GLU A 222 5.56 -14.88 1.91
CA GLU A 222 6.47 -15.96 1.52
C GLU A 222 5.85 -17.32 1.88
N GLN A 223 5.18 -17.44 3.03
CA GLN A 223 4.56 -18.69 3.47
C GLN A 223 3.27 -19.04 2.71
N THR A 224 2.69 -18.08 1.98
CA THR A 224 1.45 -18.27 1.22
C THR A 224 1.72 -18.13 -0.27
N ASN A 225 1.78 -16.91 -0.79
CA ASN A 225 1.88 -16.60 -2.22
C ASN A 225 3.04 -17.27 -2.96
N ASP A 226 4.25 -17.31 -2.40
CA ASP A 226 5.40 -17.90 -3.10
C ASP A 226 5.30 -19.44 -3.15
N ARG A 227 4.54 -20.02 -2.23
CA ARG A 227 4.22 -21.45 -2.22
C ARG A 227 3.05 -21.78 -3.14
N GLU A 228 2.03 -20.94 -3.14
CA GLU A 228 0.79 -21.12 -3.89
C GLU A 228 0.14 -19.73 -4.08
N PRO A 229 0.14 -19.16 -5.30
CA PRO A 229 -0.30 -17.78 -5.51
C PRO A 229 -1.79 -17.63 -5.83
N MET A 230 -2.59 -18.70 -5.91
CA MET A 230 -3.95 -18.65 -6.47
C MET A 230 -4.88 -17.71 -5.74
N THR A 231 -4.89 -17.76 -4.40
CA THR A 231 -5.73 -16.88 -3.58
C THR A 231 -5.40 -15.40 -3.78
N ASN A 232 -4.12 -15.07 -3.87
CA ASN A 232 -3.68 -13.68 -3.99
C ASN A 232 -3.75 -13.17 -5.44
N VAL A 233 -3.54 -14.04 -6.44
CA VAL A 233 -3.77 -13.69 -7.85
C VAL A 233 -5.26 -13.45 -8.10
N LEU A 234 -6.15 -14.25 -7.49
CA LEU A 234 -7.59 -14.02 -7.56
C LEU A 234 -7.97 -12.66 -6.93
N HIS A 235 -7.40 -12.35 -5.77
CA HIS A 235 -7.53 -11.05 -5.13
C HIS A 235 -7.10 -9.90 -6.05
N VAL A 236 -5.97 -10.05 -6.74
CA VAL A 236 -5.52 -9.07 -7.74
C VAL A 236 -6.51 -8.98 -8.91
N ILE A 237 -7.00 -10.08 -9.46
CA ILE A 237 -7.94 -10.06 -10.60
C ILE A 237 -9.22 -9.27 -10.27
N PHE A 238 -9.73 -9.39 -9.05
CA PHE A 238 -10.94 -8.68 -8.62
C PHE A 238 -10.70 -7.27 -8.08
N GLY A 239 -9.56 -6.99 -7.44
CA GLY A 239 -9.31 -5.71 -6.77
C GLY A 239 -8.31 -4.79 -7.45
N HIS A 240 -7.37 -5.37 -8.19
CA HIS A 240 -6.10 -4.70 -8.56
C HIS A 240 -5.66 -4.96 -10.00
N TYR A 241 -6.48 -5.60 -10.83
CA TYR A 241 -6.20 -5.74 -12.25
C TYR A 241 -6.57 -4.43 -12.95
N TYR A 242 -5.56 -3.58 -13.07
CA TYR A 242 -5.65 -2.25 -13.66
C TYR A 242 -5.37 -2.26 -15.16
N VAL A 243 -6.19 -1.52 -15.92
CA VAL A 243 -6.07 -1.34 -17.39
C VAL A 243 -5.68 0.10 -17.77
N GLY A 244 -5.25 0.88 -16.77
CA GLY A 244 -4.81 2.27 -16.93
C GLY A 244 -4.98 3.04 -15.62
N GLY A 245 -3.97 3.83 -15.24
CA GLY A 245 -3.95 4.49 -13.93
C GLY A 245 -4.27 3.50 -12.79
N ARG A 246 -5.27 3.82 -11.96
CA ARG A 246 -5.84 2.93 -10.93
C ARG A 246 -7.25 2.44 -11.26
N LYS A 247 -7.66 2.44 -12.54
CA LYS A 247 -8.97 1.92 -12.95
C LYS A 247 -8.89 0.41 -13.09
N THR A 248 -9.72 -0.32 -12.36
CA THR A 248 -9.82 -1.78 -12.55
C THR A 248 -10.52 -2.09 -13.87
N TRP A 249 -10.21 -3.22 -14.49
CA TRP A 249 -10.69 -3.56 -15.84
C TRP A 249 -12.21 -3.48 -16.01
N TYR A 250 -12.99 -3.92 -15.02
CA TYR A 250 -14.46 -3.84 -15.08
C TYR A 250 -15.03 -2.42 -14.82
N GLN A 251 -14.17 -1.44 -14.53
CA GLN A 251 -14.52 -0.01 -14.46
C GLN A 251 -14.11 0.74 -15.72
N GLU A 252 -13.38 0.10 -16.63
CA GLU A 252 -13.00 0.70 -17.90
C GLU A 252 -14.25 1.09 -18.70
N GLY A 253 -14.21 2.27 -19.32
CA GLY A 253 -15.35 2.81 -20.06
C GLY A 253 -16.47 3.44 -19.22
N ASP A 254 -16.37 3.49 -17.88
CA ASP A 254 -17.32 4.29 -17.08
C ASP A 254 -17.17 5.78 -17.41
N THR A 255 -18.26 6.40 -17.90
CA THR A 255 -18.31 7.81 -18.32
C THR A 255 -19.02 8.71 -17.31
N ARG A 256 -19.49 8.17 -16.17
CA ARG A 256 -20.21 8.96 -15.17
C ARG A 256 -19.22 9.89 -14.45
N PRO A 257 -19.40 11.22 -14.48
CA PRO A 257 -18.39 12.19 -14.05
C PRO A 257 -17.79 11.98 -12.65
N ILE A 258 -18.57 11.40 -11.72
CA ILE A 258 -18.16 11.17 -10.32
C ILE A 258 -17.55 9.77 -10.09
N ARG A 259 -17.79 8.83 -11.00
CA ARG A 259 -17.37 7.41 -10.90
C ARG A 259 -16.29 7.04 -11.92
N SER A 260 -16.18 7.78 -13.02
CA SER A 260 -15.17 7.65 -14.06
C SER A 260 -13.78 8.12 -13.62
N GLU A 261 -13.74 9.07 -12.67
CA GLU A 261 -12.51 9.68 -12.18
C GLU A 261 -11.99 8.98 -10.93
N ILE A 262 -10.67 8.80 -10.89
CA ILE A 262 -9.99 8.28 -9.70
C ILE A 262 -9.95 9.40 -8.66
N ARG A 263 -10.55 9.16 -7.50
CA ARG A 263 -10.64 10.15 -6.42
C ARG A 263 -9.31 10.30 -5.69
N LEU A 264 -9.06 11.51 -5.17
CA LEU A 264 -7.90 11.80 -4.32
C LEU A 264 -7.95 11.04 -2.99
N PHE A 265 -9.15 10.81 -2.46
CA PHE A 265 -9.39 9.99 -1.28
C PHE A 265 -10.02 8.66 -1.67
N ASP A 266 -9.43 7.57 -1.18
CA ASP A 266 -9.86 6.21 -1.50
C ASP A 266 -11.07 5.77 -0.65
N MET A 267 -12.15 6.55 -0.69
CA MET A 267 -13.38 6.23 0.05
C MET A 267 -14.04 4.92 -0.42
N HIS A 268 -13.62 4.38 -1.57
CA HIS A 268 -14.10 3.11 -2.11
C HIS A 268 -13.21 1.93 -1.73
N GLU A 269 -12.09 2.15 -1.01
CA GLU A 269 -11.13 1.10 -0.64
C GLU A 269 -11.83 -0.07 0.05
N ALA A 270 -12.73 0.21 1.00
CA ALA A 270 -13.50 -0.84 1.67
C ALA A 270 -14.30 -1.70 0.70
N ARG A 271 -14.86 -1.11 -0.37
CA ARG A 271 -15.62 -1.85 -1.39
C ARG A 271 -14.69 -2.64 -2.31
N SER A 272 -13.60 -2.04 -2.78
CA SER A 272 -12.66 -2.72 -3.68
C SER A 272 -11.94 -3.87 -2.97
N GLU A 273 -11.48 -3.65 -1.75
CA GLU A 273 -10.82 -4.67 -0.94
C GLU A 273 -11.80 -5.75 -0.50
N ALA A 274 -13.07 -5.42 -0.21
CA ALA A 274 -14.08 -6.43 0.07
C ALA A 274 -14.36 -7.34 -1.14
N LEU A 275 -14.44 -6.78 -2.35
CA LEU A 275 -14.58 -7.57 -3.57
C LEU A 275 -13.34 -8.41 -3.88
N ALA A 276 -12.15 -7.89 -3.55
CA ALA A 276 -10.89 -8.60 -3.73
C ALA A 276 -10.69 -9.72 -2.69
N PHE A 277 -11.26 -9.57 -1.49
CA PHE A 277 -11.12 -10.53 -0.40
C PHE A 277 -12.18 -11.64 -0.44
N GLY A 278 -13.43 -11.30 -0.78
CA GLY A 278 -14.58 -12.22 -0.79
C GLY A 278 -14.61 -13.14 -1.99
#